data_AF-A0A7C3YEX9-F1
#
_entry.id   AF-A0A7C3YEX9-F1
#
_cell.length_a   1.000
_cell.length_b   1.000
_cell.length_c   1.000
_cell.angle_alpha   90.00
_cell.angle_beta   90.00
_cell.angle_gamma   90.00
#
_symmetry.space_group_name_H-M   'P 1'
#
loop_
_entity.id
_entity.type
_entity.pdbx_description
1 polymer ?
#
loop_
_entity_poly.entity_id
_entity_poly.type
_entity_poly.pdbx_seq_one_letter_code
_entity_poly.pdbx_strand_id
1 'polypeptide(L)'
;MKEKQSFWRKLLNAVRRNIVAGLLFLLPIAITYLVLRFLFNTIDGVIYPAIQQILMYFAPRLARNLPRGTGIVILLILVYFIGLLGSNILGKWVGKFIQRLFLRVPIVGVIYSTAKQLIESFSGEGTTGFKRVVMIEYPRTNCWAIGFLTNLANDENGEQMALVYIPTTPTPNSGWLAIVPIEDV
;
A
#
# COMPACT_ATOMS: atom_id res chain seq x y z
N MET A 1 50.45 -6.37 21.26
CA MET A 1 49.53 -7.20 20.44
C MET A 1 48.05 -6.80 20.49
N LYS A 2 47.51 -6.19 21.56
CA LYS A 2 46.08 -5.81 21.66
C LYS A 2 45.65 -4.64 20.74
N GLU A 3 46.56 -3.74 20.41
CA GLU A 3 46.26 -2.53 19.63
C GLU A 3 45.96 -2.81 18.15
N LYS A 4 46.69 -3.77 17.55
CA LYS A 4 46.50 -4.19 16.15
C LYS A 4 45.14 -4.86 15.94
N GLN A 5 44.63 -5.61 16.92
CA GLN A 5 43.29 -6.23 16.85
C GLN A 5 42.14 -5.20 16.89
N SER A 6 42.32 -4.07 17.58
CA SER A 6 41.34 -2.98 17.64
C SER A 6 41.16 -2.27 16.29
N PHE A 7 42.27 -2.05 15.58
CA PHE A 7 42.28 -1.40 14.26
C PHE A 7 41.51 -2.20 13.21
N TRP A 8 41.78 -3.51 13.07
CA TRP A 8 41.11 -4.37 12.08
C TRP A 8 39.60 -4.49 12.33
N ARG A 9 39.18 -4.55 13.60
CA ARG A 9 37.75 -4.56 13.95
C ARG A 9 37.05 -3.25 13.56
N LYS A 10 37.69 -2.10 13.80
CA LYS A 10 37.15 -0.79 13.38
C LYS A 10 37.04 -0.68 11.86
N LEU A 11 38.07 -1.11 11.14
CA LEU A 11 38.08 -1.11 9.67
C LEU A 11 36.98 -2.04 9.10
N LEU A 12 36.87 -3.27 9.60
CA LEU A 12 35.82 -4.20 9.19
C LEU A 12 34.42 -3.67 9.46
N ASN A 13 34.20 -3.03 10.61
CA ASN A 13 32.92 -2.43 10.93
C ASN A 13 32.59 -1.23 10.02
N ALA A 14 33.58 -0.42 9.67
CA ALA A 14 33.40 0.69 8.72
C ALA A 14 33.06 0.18 7.31
N VAL A 15 33.78 -0.84 6.82
CA VAL A 15 33.51 -1.48 5.52
C VAL A 15 32.13 -2.13 5.51
N ARG A 16 31.79 -2.92 6.53
CA ARG A 16 30.47 -3.55 6.67
C ARG A 16 29.36 -2.51 6.68
N ARG A 17 29.50 -1.44 7.46
CA ARG A 17 28.50 -0.36 7.52
C ARG A 17 28.29 0.29 6.16
N ASN A 18 29.36 0.58 5.43
CA ASN A 18 29.28 1.24 4.13
C ASN A 18 28.71 0.31 3.05
N ILE A 19 29.04 -0.98 3.05
CA ILE A 19 28.43 -1.98 2.14
C ILE A 19 26.94 -2.14 2.45
N VAL A 20 26.56 -2.24 3.72
CA VAL A 20 25.15 -2.34 4.12
C VAL A 20 24.39 -1.07 3.72
N ALA A 21 24.95 0.12 3.93
CA ALA A 21 24.33 1.38 3.51
C ALA A 21 24.20 1.46 1.98
N GLY A 22 25.24 1.08 1.23
CA GLY A 22 25.20 1.03 -0.24
C GLY A 22 24.18 0.02 -0.77
N LEU A 23 24.09 -1.16 -0.14
CA LEU A 23 23.10 -2.18 -0.50
C LEU A 23 21.68 -1.68 -0.19
N LEU A 24 21.46 -1.09 0.98
CA LEU A 24 20.17 -0.49 1.36
C LEU A 24 19.75 0.62 0.40
N PHE A 25 20.70 1.42 -0.10
CA PHE A 25 20.44 2.46 -1.09
C PHE A 25 20.08 1.90 -2.47
N LEU A 26 20.73 0.81 -2.90
CA LEU A 26 20.45 0.14 -4.18
C LEU A 26 19.18 -0.72 -4.13
N LEU A 27 18.77 -1.15 -2.95
CA LEU A 27 17.65 -2.07 -2.75
C LEU A 27 16.33 -1.56 -3.37
N PRO A 28 15.90 -0.30 -3.20
CA PRO A 28 14.73 0.24 -3.88
C PRO A 28 14.80 0.12 -5.40
N ILE A 29 15.95 0.48 -6.00
CA ILE A 29 16.16 0.43 -7.46
C ILE A 29 16.10 -1.03 -7.95
N ALA A 30 16.75 -1.93 -7.22
CA ALA A 30 16.74 -3.35 -7.53
C ALA A 30 15.33 -3.95 -7.46
N ILE A 31 14.56 -3.59 -6.42
CA ILE A 31 13.16 -4.01 -6.29
C ILE A 31 12.32 -3.47 -7.46
N THR A 32 12.44 -2.19 -7.81
CA THR A 32 11.70 -1.61 -8.95
C THR A 32 12.03 -2.34 -10.24
N TYR A 33 13.31 -2.63 -10.51
CA TYR A 33 13.72 -3.38 -11.68
C TYR A 33 13.16 -4.80 -11.69
N LEU A 34 13.20 -5.52 -10.56
CA LEU A 34 12.64 -6.86 -10.43
C LEU A 34 11.14 -6.88 -10.69
N VAL A 35 10.40 -5.93 -10.13
CA VAL A 35 8.94 -5.79 -10.32
C VAL A 35 8.62 -5.48 -11.78
N LEU A 36 9.29 -4.50 -12.40
CA LEU A 36 9.09 -4.18 -13.81
C LEU A 36 9.37 -5.38 -14.70
N ARG A 37 10.50 -6.05 -14.49
CA ARG A 37 10.89 -7.24 -15.25
C ARG A 37 9.85 -8.35 -15.10
N PHE A 38 9.37 -8.59 -13.88
CA PHE A 38 8.31 -9.56 -13.62
C PHE A 38 7.03 -9.20 -14.39
N LEU A 39 6.56 -7.95 -14.29
CA LEU A 39 5.38 -7.49 -15.02
C LEU A 39 5.51 -7.67 -16.53
N PHE A 40 6.59 -7.17 -17.14
CA PHE A 40 6.79 -7.28 -18.59
C PHE A 40 6.84 -8.74 -19.04
N ASN A 41 7.58 -9.59 -18.33
CA ASN A 41 7.66 -11.00 -18.66
C ASN A 41 6.31 -11.73 -18.53
N THR A 42 5.51 -11.40 -17.50
CA THR A 42 4.17 -11.98 -17.35
C THR A 42 3.23 -11.49 -18.44
N ILE A 43 3.30 -10.20 -18.80
CA ILE A 43 2.48 -9.62 -19.85
C ILE A 43 2.81 -10.25 -21.19
N ASP A 44 4.07 -10.22 -21.60
CA ASP A 44 4.50 -10.73 -22.90
C ASP A 44 4.42 -12.25 -22.99
N GLY A 45 4.69 -12.96 -21.89
CA GLY A 45 4.75 -14.41 -21.85
C GLY A 45 3.40 -15.12 -21.63
N VAL A 46 2.46 -14.49 -20.92
CA VAL A 46 1.19 -15.13 -20.53
C VAL A 46 -0.02 -14.35 -21.03
N ILE A 47 -0.07 -13.04 -20.78
CA ILE A 47 -1.28 -12.23 -21.04
C ILE A 47 -1.45 -11.95 -22.53
N TYR A 48 -0.39 -11.52 -23.20
CA TYR A 48 -0.37 -11.23 -24.63
C TYR A 48 -0.82 -12.42 -25.48
N PRO A 49 -0.24 -13.63 -25.34
CA PRO A 49 -0.69 -14.78 -26.13
C PRO A 49 -2.12 -15.21 -25.80
N ALA A 50 -2.54 -15.16 -24.53
CA ALA A 50 -3.90 -15.48 -24.14
C ALA A 50 -4.93 -14.54 -24.80
N ILE A 51 -4.67 -13.23 -24.78
CA ILE A 51 -5.56 -12.24 -25.40
C ILE A 51 -5.50 -12.34 -26.92
N GLN A 52 -4.32 -12.54 -27.51
CA GLN A 52 -4.19 -12.73 -28.94
C GLN A 52 -5.02 -13.93 -29.41
N GLN A 53 -5.04 -15.04 -28.66
CA GLN A 53 -5.85 -16.22 -28.97
C GLN A 53 -7.36 -15.94 -28.86
N ILE A 54 -7.80 -15.25 -27.80
CA ILE A 54 -9.21 -14.84 -27.65
C ILE A 54 -9.62 -13.90 -28.79
N LEU A 55 -8.79 -12.90 -29.09
CA LEU A 55 -9.06 -11.90 -30.12
C LEU A 55 -9.01 -12.52 -31.52
N MET A 56 -8.22 -13.57 -31.73
CA MET A 56 -8.21 -14.32 -32.98
C MET A 56 -9.56 -15.02 -33.24
N TYR A 57 -10.28 -15.40 -32.19
CA TYR A 57 -11.62 -15.99 -32.29
C TYR A 57 -12.71 -14.93 -32.57
N PHE A 58 -12.67 -13.79 -31.88
CA PHE A 58 -13.72 -12.76 -31.97
C PHE A 58 -13.47 -11.70 -33.08
N ALA A 59 -12.22 -11.34 -33.32
CA ALA A 59 -11.82 -10.25 -34.22
C ALA A 59 -10.44 -10.52 -34.88
N PRO A 60 -10.35 -11.49 -35.82
CA PRO A 60 -9.07 -11.98 -36.37
C PRO A 60 -8.23 -10.91 -37.10
N ARG A 61 -8.87 -9.87 -37.65
CA ARG A 61 -8.16 -8.73 -38.28
C ARG A 61 -7.41 -7.89 -37.25
N LEU A 62 -7.98 -7.72 -36.06
CA LEU A 62 -7.38 -6.93 -34.97
C LEU A 62 -6.25 -7.71 -34.29
N ALA A 63 -6.43 -9.02 -34.12
CA ALA A 63 -5.41 -9.91 -33.54
C ALA A 63 -4.13 -10.01 -34.38
N ARG A 64 -4.23 -9.91 -35.70
CA ARG A 64 -3.07 -10.01 -36.61
C ARG A 64 -2.23 -8.73 -36.66
N ASN A 65 -2.86 -7.58 -36.46
CA ASN A 65 -2.21 -6.27 -36.54
C ASN A 65 -1.82 -5.70 -35.17
N LEU A 66 -1.82 -6.54 -34.13
CA LEU A 66 -1.57 -6.10 -32.77
C LEU A 66 -0.11 -5.61 -32.65
N PRO A 67 0.13 -4.30 -32.43
CA PRO A 67 1.49 -3.78 -32.39
C PRO A 67 2.28 -4.32 -31.19
N ARG A 68 3.59 -4.46 -31.34
CA ARG A 68 4.49 -4.75 -30.22
C ARG A 68 4.41 -3.59 -29.21
N GLY A 69 4.23 -3.91 -27.94
CA GLY A 69 4.01 -2.92 -26.87
C GLY A 69 2.55 -2.71 -26.44
N THR A 70 1.59 -3.36 -27.10
CA THR A 70 0.18 -3.41 -26.66
C THR A 70 -0.02 -4.05 -25.30
N GLY A 71 0.94 -4.85 -24.82
CA GLY A 71 0.92 -5.44 -23.49
C GLY A 71 0.68 -4.42 -22.37
N ILE A 72 1.25 -3.21 -22.48
CA ILE A 72 1.04 -2.15 -21.48
C ILE A 72 -0.40 -1.64 -21.52
N VAL A 73 -0.95 -1.40 -22.72
CA VAL A 73 -2.32 -0.92 -22.89
C VAL A 73 -3.31 -1.97 -22.37
N ILE A 74 -3.05 -3.24 -22.70
CA ILE A 74 -3.79 -4.39 -22.20
C ILE A 74 -3.74 -4.46 -20.67
N LEU A 75 -2.57 -4.28 -20.07
CA LEU A 75 -2.41 -4.25 -18.61
C LEU A 75 -3.27 -3.15 -18.00
N LEU A 76 -3.21 -1.93 -18.54
CA LEU A 76 -4.01 -0.80 -18.04
C LEU A 76 -5.51 -1.10 -18.11
N ILE A 77 -5.98 -1.67 -19.23
CA ILE A 77 -7.37 -2.10 -19.40
C ILE A 77 -7.74 -3.16 -18.36
N LEU A 78 -6.89 -4.16 -18.16
CA LEU A 78 -7.13 -5.24 -17.21
C LEU A 78 -7.18 -4.72 -15.77
N VAL A 79 -6.26 -3.84 -15.38
CA VAL A 79 -6.25 -3.17 -14.08
C VAL A 79 -7.52 -2.34 -13.88
N TYR A 80 -7.94 -1.60 -14.91
CA TYR A 80 -9.19 -0.82 -14.87
C TYR A 80 -10.41 -1.73 -14.64
N PHE A 81 -10.53 -2.84 -15.36
CA PHE A 81 -11.63 -3.78 -15.16
C PHE A 81 -11.59 -4.48 -13.80
N ILE A 82 -10.42 -4.83 -13.29
CA ILE A 82 -10.28 -5.34 -11.92
C ILE A 82 -10.75 -4.30 -10.91
N GLY A 83 -10.40 -3.02 -11.11
CA GLY A 83 -10.86 -1.91 -10.28
C GLY A 83 -12.38 -1.76 -10.31
N LEU A 84 -12.99 -1.78 -11.50
CA LEU A 84 -14.45 -1.74 -11.66
C LEU A 84 -15.15 -2.92 -11.00
N LEU A 85 -14.57 -4.12 -11.08
CA LEU A 85 -15.10 -5.28 -10.37
C LEU A 85 -15.02 -5.04 -8.86
N GLY A 86 -13.89 -4.55 -8.36
CA GLY A 86 -13.64 -4.25 -6.95
C GLY A 86 -14.61 -3.23 -6.34
N SER A 87 -15.05 -2.22 -7.11
CA SER A 87 -16.04 -1.24 -6.65
C SER A 87 -17.45 -1.82 -6.52
N ASN A 88 -17.74 -2.94 -7.20
CA ASN A 88 -19.05 -3.56 -7.20
C ASN A 88 -19.20 -4.61 -6.08
N ILE A 89 -20.46 -4.89 -5.69
CA ILE A 89 -20.81 -5.90 -4.68
C ILE A 89 -20.20 -7.27 -5.04
N LEU A 90 -20.18 -7.60 -6.34
CA LEU A 90 -19.59 -8.82 -6.86
C LEU A 90 -18.08 -8.91 -6.56
N GLY A 91 -17.33 -7.83 -6.75
CA GLY A 91 -15.90 -7.82 -6.45
C GLY A 91 -15.60 -7.88 -4.97
N LYS A 92 -16.44 -7.28 -4.11
CA LYS A 92 -16.32 -7.46 -2.66
C LYS A 92 -16.48 -8.93 -2.24
N TRP A 93 -17.41 -9.65 -2.88
CA TRP A 93 -17.61 -11.07 -2.62
C TRP A 93 -16.45 -11.93 -3.15
N VAL A 94 -16.03 -11.72 -4.40
CA VAL A 94 -14.89 -12.40 -5.02
C VAL A 94 -13.60 -12.14 -4.24
N GLY A 95 -13.35 -10.90 -3.82
CA GLY A 95 -12.20 -10.53 -3.00
C GLY A 95 -12.16 -11.29 -1.67
N LYS A 96 -13.30 -11.42 -0.98
CA LYS A 96 -13.40 -12.23 0.25
C LYS A 96 -13.17 -13.73 0.00
N PHE A 97 -13.53 -14.24 -1.17
CA PHE A 97 -13.28 -15.64 -1.54
C PHE A 97 -11.78 -15.87 -1.79
N ILE A 98 -11.15 -15.02 -2.60
CA ILE A 98 -9.71 -15.08 -2.91
C ILE A 98 -8.88 -14.94 -1.62
N GLN A 99 -9.23 -14.00 -0.75
CA GLN A 99 -8.57 -13.82 0.54
C GLN A 99 -8.62 -15.11 1.38
N ARG A 100 -9.79 -15.77 1.46
CA ARG A 100 -9.95 -17.04 2.19
C ARG A 100 -9.09 -18.15 1.59
N LEU A 101 -8.95 -18.18 0.26
CA LEU A 101 -8.09 -19.15 -0.42
C LEU A 101 -6.62 -18.96 -0.05
N PHE A 102 -6.13 -17.72 -0.07
CA PHE A 102 -4.74 -17.41 0.29
C PHE A 102 -4.44 -17.64 1.78
N LEU A 103 -5.37 -17.30 2.68
CA LEU A 103 -5.21 -17.51 4.11
C LEU A 103 -5.09 -18.99 4.51
N ARG A 104 -5.55 -19.91 3.67
CA ARG A 104 -5.40 -21.36 3.90
C ARG A 104 -3.99 -21.87 3.62
N VAL A 105 -3.17 -21.10 2.89
CA VAL A 105 -1.79 -21.47 2.60
C VAL A 105 -0.87 -20.80 3.63
N PRO A 106 -0.21 -21.56 4.53
CA PRO A 106 0.42 -21.03 5.75
C PRO A 106 1.54 -20.01 5.53
N ILE A 107 2.12 -19.93 4.33
CA ILE A 107 3.14 -18.92 3.98
C ILE A 107 2.53 -17.76 3.20
N VAL A 108 1.71 -18.07 2.18
CA VAL A 108 1.11 -17.06 1.29
C VAL A 108 0.11 -16.18 2.05
N GLY A 109 -0.64 -16.76 2.99
CA GLY A 109 -1.60 -16.04 3.81
C GLY A 109 -0.95 -14.92 4.63
N VAL A 110 0.24 -15.15 5.20
CA VAL A 110 0.98 -14.16 6.00
C VAL A 110 1.50 -13.02 5.15
N ILE A 111 2.06 -13.33 3.97
CA ILE A 111 2.57 -12.31 3.04
C ILE A 111 1.40 -11.45 2.52
N TYR A 112 0.31 -12.10 2.10
CA TYR A 112 -0.88 -11.42 1.60
C TYR A 112 -1.52 -10.53 2.68
N SER A 113 -1.70 -11.03 3.90
CA SER A 113 -2.32 -10.25 4.99
C SER A 113 -1.48 -9.03 5.37
N THR A 114 -0.15 -9.17 5.44
CA THR A 114 0.76 -8.05 5.76
C THR A 114 0.71 -6.98 4.68
N ALA A 115 0.81 -7.38 3.41
CA ALA A 115 0.72 -6.45 2.29
C ALA A 115 -0.64 -5.73 2.25
N LYS A 116 -1.73 -6.47 2.47
CA LYS A 116 -3.09 -5.92 2.51
C LYS A 116 -3.26 -4.90 3.64
N GLN A 117 -2.76 -5.20 4.84
CA GLN A 117 -2.82 -4.28 5.98
C GLN A 117 -2.06 -2.98 5.72
N LEU A 118 -0.88 -3.06 5.10
CA LEU A 118 -0.14 -1.85 4.71
C LEU A 118 -0.96 -1.01 3.73
N ILE A 119 -1.50 -1.63 2.67
CA ILE A 119 -2.32 -0.93 1.68
C ILE A 119 -3.58 -0.32 2.31
N GLU A 120 -4.30 -1.07 3.14
CA GLU A 120 -5.51 -0.60 3.84
C GLU A 120 -5.22 0.56 4.80
N SER A 121 -4.03 0.59 5.41
CA SER A 121 -3.58 1.69 6.26
C SER A 121 -3.30 2.96 5.46
N PHE A 122 -2.81 2.83 4.23
CA PHE A 122 -2.59 3.97 3.32
C PHE A 122 -3.87 4.41 2.58
N SER A 123 -4.81 3.50 2.30
CA SER A 123 -6.05 3.82 1.58
C SER A 123 -7.13 4.42 2.48
N GLY A 124 -7.01 4.28 3.80
CA GLY A 124 -8.05 4.69 4.75
C GLY A 124 -9.31 3.81 4.70
N GLU A 125 -9.33 2.75 3.89
CA GLU A 125 -10.46 1.82 3.75
C GLU A 125 -10.50 0.71 4.81
N GLY A 126 -9.45 0.60 5.63
CA GLY A 126 -9.46 -0.24 6.82
C GLY A 126 -10.46 0.26 7.85
N THR A 127 -11.08 -0.64 8.62
CA THR A 127 -11.96 -0.30 9.76
C THR A 127 -11.25 0.52 10.85
N THR A 128 -9.93 0.73 10.72
CA THR A 128 -9.09 1.58 11.54
C THR A 128 -8.76 2.90 10.81
N GLY A 129 -9.70 3.85 10.91
CA GLY A 129 -9.35 5.09 11.62
C GLY A 129 -8.82 6.30 10.84
N PHE A 130 -9.15 6.49 9.57
CA PHE A 130 -8.91 7.79 8.89
C PHE A 130 -10.13 8.17 8.05
N LYS A 131 -11.28 8.41 8.69
CA LYS A 131 -12.55 8.57 7.97
C LYS A 131 -12.73 9.97 7.36
N ARG A 132 -12.03 10.99 7.87
CA ARG A 132 -12.11 12.37 7.37
C ARG A 132 -10.95 13.22 7.92
N VAL A 133 -10.44 14.18 7.14
CA VAL A 133 -9.56 15.25 7.65
C VAL A 133 -10.43 16.32 8.27
N VAL A 134 -10.08 16.76 9.48
CA VAL A 134 -10.81 17.75 10.26
C VAL A 134 -9.86 18.80 10.80
N MET A 135 -10.39 19.96 11.16
CA MET A 135 -9.61 21.05 11.74
C MET A 135 -10.21 21.39 13.10
N ILE A 136 -9.43 21.25 14.16
CA ILE A 136 -9.89 21.44 15.54
C ILE A 136 -9.05 22.48 16.24
N GLU A 137 -9.62 23.17 17.22
CA GLU A 137 -8.85 24.05 18.11
C GLU A 137 -8.11 23.21 19.17
N TYR A 138 -6.80 23.09 19.04
CA TYR A 138 -5.94 22.35 19.96
C TYR A 138 -4.51 22.95 20.01
N PRO A 139 -3.89 23.11 21.19
CA PRO A 139 -4.37 22.73 22.53
C PRO A 139 -5.21 23.81 23.24
N ARG A 140 -5.46 24.96 22.59
CA ARG A 140 -6.23 26.08 23.16
C ARG A 140 -7.01 26.85 22.09
N THR A 141 -7.95 27.69 22.51
CA THR A 141 -8.76 28.53 21.63
C THR A 141 -7.92 29.38 20.67
N ASN A 142 -8.38 29.52 19.42
CA ASN A 142 -7.66 30.16 18.30
C ASN A 142 -6.33 29.50 17.90
N CYS A 143 -6.06 28.26 18.33
CA CYS A 143 -4.90 27.47 17.89
C CYS A 143 -5.39 26.26 17.11
N TRP A 144 -5.22 26.25 15.79
CA TRP A 144 -5.80 25.24 14.92
C TRP A 144 -4.83 24.10 14.62
N ALA A 145 -5.31 22.87 14.71
CA ALA A 145 -4.60 21.66 14.33
C ALA A 145 -5.39 20.89 13.28
N ILE A 146 -4.69 20.39 12.26
CA ILE A 146 -5.26 19.46 11.30
C ILE A 146 -5.11 18.06 11.86
N GLY A 147 -6.21 17.33 11.92
CA GLY A 147 -6.24 15.95 12.40
C GLY A 147 -7.11 15.07 11.54
N PHE A 148 -7.16 13.80 11.91
CA PHE A 148 -7.96 12.80 11.24
C PHE A 148 -9.01 12.24 12.19
N LEU A 149 -10.28 12.31 11.78
CA LEU A 149 -11.38 11.68 12.51
C LEU A 149 -11.24 10.16 12.42
N THR A 150 -10.88 9.56 13.54
CA THR A 150 -10.64 8.11 13.63
C THR A 150 -11.91 7.36 14.00
N ASN A 151 -12.70 7.90 14.94
CA ASN A 151 -13.93 7.29 15.41
C ASN A 151 -14.88 8.31 16.08
N LEU A 152 -16.13 7.90 16.30
CA LEU A 152 -17.10 8.59 17.14
C LEU A 152 -17.40 7.72 18.36
N ALA A 153 -17.45 8.34 19.53
CA ALA A 153 -17.82 7.70 20.79
C ALA A 153 -18.92 8.54 21.48
N ASN A 154 -19.61 7.95 22.45
CA ASN A 154 -20.50 8.71 23.32
C ASN A 154 -19.83 8.83 24.69
N ASP A 155 -19.88 10.02 25.28
CA ASP A 155 -19.49 10.23 26.68
C ASP A 155 -20.52 9.58 27.64
N GLU A 156 -20.20 9.53 28.93
CA GLU A 156 -21.08 9.03 29.99
C GLU A 156 -22.45 9.75 30.02
N ASN A 157 -22.50 11.00 29.56
CA ASN A 157 -23.72 11.80 29.43
C ASN A 157 -24.49 11.56 28.11
N GLY A 158 -24.00 10.68 27.24
CA GLY A 158 -24.60 10.40 25.93
C GLY A 158 -24.25 11.42 24.84
N GLU A 159 -23.41 12.42 25.12
CA GLU A 159 -22.93 13.37 24.12
C GLU A 159 -21.96 12.72 23.14
N GLN A 160 -22.08 13.07 21.85
CA GLN A 160 -21.26 12.50 20.80
C GLN A 160 -19.90 13.20 20.72
N MET A 161 -18.85 12.42 20.93
CA MET A 161 -17.45 12.84 20.95
C MET A 161 -16.71 12.34 19.71
N ALA A 162 -15.86 13.19 19.16
CA ALA A 162 -14.96 12.88 18.06
C ALA A 162 -13.56 12.51 18.56
N LEU A 163 -13.05 11.36 18.11
CA LEU A 163 -11.68 10.93 18.36
C LEU A 163 -10.80 11.37 17.19
N VAL A 164 -10.05 12.45 17.37
CA VAL A 164 -9.24 13.09 16.33
C VAL A 164 -7.76 12.80 16.56
N TYR A 165 -7.13 12.09 15.62
CA TYR A 165 -5.68 11.86 15.63
C TYR A 165 -4.95 13.04 14.98
N ILE A 166 -4.13 13.73 15.75
CA ILE A 166 -3.30 14.85 15.30
C ILE A 166 -1.88 14.32 15.03
N PRO A 167 -1.46 14.15 13.76
CA PRO A 167 -0.13 13.67 13.45
C PRO A 167 0.94 14.70 13.82
N THR A 168 2.14 14.24 14.15
CA THR A 168 3.33 15.09 14.20
C THR A 168 3.85 15.36 12.80
N THR A 169 4.35 16.57 12.58
CA THR A 169 5.06 16.93 11.36
C THR A 169 6.56 16.68 11.55
N PRO A 170 7.30 16.26 10.50
CA PRO A 170 6.86 15.99 9.13
C PRO A 170 6.38 14.54 8.87
N THR A 171 6.67 13.60 9.78
CA THR A 171 6.36 12.18 9.60
C THR A 171 5.15 11.77 10.44
N PRO A 172 4.01 11.41 9.83
CA PRO A 172 2.73 11.18 10.54
C PRO A 172 2.68 9.83 11.28
N ASN A 173 3.83 9.20 11.55
CA ASN A 173 3.92 7.90 12.19
C ASN A 173 3.70 7.99 13.72
N SER A 174 3.72 9.19 14.28
CA SER A 174 3.42 9.48 15.68
C SER A 174 2.57 10.74 15.78
N GLY A 175 1.80 10.87 16.86
CA GLY A 175 0.79 11.92 17.01
C GLY A 175 0.08 11.81 18.35
N TRP A 176 -0.91 12.68 18.54
CA TRP A 176 -1.74 12.74 19.75
C TRP A 176 -3.19 12.44 19.40
N LEU A 177 -3.95 11.91 20.35
CA LEU A 177 -5.39 11.76 20.23
C LEU A 177 -6.06 12.89 21.01
N ALA A 178 -6.84 13.72 20.32
CA ALA A 178 -7.75 14.67 20.94
C ALA A 178 -9.16 14.08 20.94
N ILE A 179 -9.84 14.18 22.08
CA ILE A 179 -11.27 13.86 22.21
C ILE A 179 -11.96 15.20 22.37
N VAL A 180 -12.77 15.57 21.39
CA VAL A 180 -13.48 16.85 21.34
C VAL A 180 -14.96 16.62 21.03
N PRO A 181 -15.88 17.49 21.49
CA PRO A 181 -17.27 17.46 21.07
C PRO A 181 -17.38 17.45 19.54
N ILE A 182 -18.35 16.73 18.98
CA ILE A 182 -18.54 16.69 17.51
C ILE A 182 -18.86 18.06 16.90
N GLU A 183 -19.34 19.00 17.72
CA GLU A 183 -19.66 20.38 17.33
C GLU A 183 -18.41 21.22 17.05
N ASP A 184 -17.25 20.83 17.59
CA ASP A 184 -15.97 21.55 17.48
C ASP A 184 -15.09 21.06 16.30
N VAL A 185 -15.64 20.24 15.40
CA VAL A 185 -14.91 19.46 14.37
C VAL A 185 -15.27 19.84 12.94
#